data_AF-A0A820VNK8-F1
#
_entry.id   AF-A0A820VNK8-F1
#
_cell.length_a   1.000
_cell.length_b   1.000
_cell.length_c   1.000
_cell.angle_alpha   90.00
_cell.angle_beta   90.00
_cell.angle_gamma   90.00
#
_symmetry.space_group_name_H-M   'P 1'
#
loop_
_entity.id
_entity.type
_entity.pdbx_description
1 polymer ?
#
loop_
_entity_poly.entity_id
_entity_poly.type
_entity_poly.pdbx_seq_one_letter_code
_entity_poly.pdbx_strand_id
1 'polypeptide(L)'
;MCAADPARLNKKDIERLIEENNTSLSYLKPKESKRMSKYWSKFSQIYISNIKQDFIICDSCKNKESNSFDQQRKLNHYYNSTLKSKNLVPKPVNNAISLSCVEFVVEDGRTFHLLQGSGFVSLAKQLFDAGKLISSSIDVDVQDLLPDPTAVTNFYSI
;
A
#
# COMPACT_ATOMS: atom_id res chain seq x y z
N MET A 1 -35.00 -12.12 -4.88
CA MET A 1 -33.91 -12.35 -5.85
C MET A 1 -32.66 -11.72 -5.26
N CYS A 2 -31.72 -12.54 -4.77
CA CYS A 2 -30.44 -12.04 -4.26
C CYS A 2 -29.57 -11.67 -5.46
N ALA A 3 -29.21 -10.39 -5.62
CA ALA A 3 -28.25 -9.98 -6.62
C ALA A 3 -26.92 -10.67 -6.31
N ALA A 4 -26.44 -11.52 -7.23
CA ALA A 4 -25.12 -12.10 -7.12
C ALA A 4 -24.11 -10.95 -7.11
N ASP A 5 -23.25 -10.91 -6.08
CA ASP A 5 -22.18 -9.94 -5.99
C ASP A 5 -21.32 -10.08 -7.25
N PRO A 6 -21.08 -9.00 -8.01
CA PRO A 6 -20.24 -9.09 -9.20
C PRO A 6 -18.85 -9.61 -8.81
N ALA A 7 -18.44 -10.71 -9.45
CA ALA A 7 -17.23 -11.44 -9.08
C ALA A 7 -15.99 -10.53 -9.14
N ARG A 8 -15.35 -10.32 -7.98
CA ARG A 8 -14.02 -9.72 -7.91
C ARG A 8 -13.01 -10.73 -8.45
N LEU A 9 -12.18 -10.29 -9.38
CA LEU A 9 -11.17 -11.15 -10.00
C LEU A 9 -9.92 -11.20 -9.14
N ASN A 10 -9.24 -12.34 -9.17
CA ASN A 10 -7.95 -12.48 -8.49
C ASN A 10 -6.85 -11.74 -9.28
N LYS A 11 -5.70 -11.54 -8.65
CA LYS A 11 -4.57 -10.80 -9.23
C LYS A 11 -4.14 -11.35 -10.59
N LYS A 12 -4.01 -12.68 -10.74
CA LYS A 12 -3.52 -13.31 -11.97
C LYS A 12 -4.46 -13.10 -13.15
N ASP A 13 -5.77 -13.18 -12.90
CA ASP A 13 -6.76 -12.92 -13.94
C ASP A 13 -6.74 -11.46 -14.39
N ILE A 14 -6.53 -10.53 -13.45
CA ILE A 14 -6.39 -9.10 -13.79
C ILE A 14 -5.10 -8.84 -14.57
N GLU A 15 -3.98 -9.47 -14.18
CA GLU A 15 -2.71 -9.40 -14.94
C GLU A 15 -2.92 -9.85 -16.39
N ARG A 16 -3.54 -11.01 -16.59
CA ARG A 16 -3.88 -11.53 -17.93
C ARG A 16 -4.74 -10.56 -18.73
N LEU A 17 -5.79 -10.00 -18.13
CA LEU A 17 -6.68 -9.06 -18.83
C LEU A 17 -5.97 -7.75 -19.23
N ILE A 18 -4.99 -7.31 -18.44
CA ILE A 18 -4.15 -6.14 -18.73
C ILE A 18 -3.17 -6.45 -19.87
N GLU A 19 -2.60 -7.65 -19.92
CA GLU A 19 -1.73 -8.11 -21.01
C GLU A 19 -2.50 -8.26 -22.33
N GLU A 20 -3.73 -8.78 -22.26
CA GLU A 20 -4.62 -8.95 -23.41
C GLU A 20 -5.25 -7.63 -23.93
N ASN A 21 -5.01 -6.50 -23.25
CA ASN A 21 -5.70 -5.22 -23.52
C ASN A 21 -7.24 -5.40 -23.63
N ASN A 22 -7.82 -6.18 -22.71
CA ASN A 22 -9.22 -6.55 -22.77
C ASN A 22 -10.14 -5.32 -22.72
N THR A 23 -11.14 -5.26 -23.62
CA THR A 23 -12.07 -4.11 -23.74
C THR A 23 -12.96 -3.90 -22.52
N SER A 24 -13.14 -4.93 -21.69
CA SER A 24 -13.92 -4.85 -20.45
C SER A 24 -13.19 -4.09 -19.34
N LEU A 25 -11.90 -3.82 -19.53
CA LEU A 25 -11.04 -3.22 -18.52
C LEU A 25 -10.99 -1.70 -18.69
N SER A 26 -11.31 -0.98 -17.63
CA SER A 26 -11.21 0.48 -17.60
C SER A 26 -10.39 0.97 -16.42
N TYR A 27 -9.71 2.09 -16.63
CA TYR A 27 -8.82 2.72 -15.68
C TYR A 27 -9.37 4.09 -15.36
N LEU A 28 -9.82 4.28 -14.12
CA LEU A 28 -10.37 5.56 -13.69
C LEU A 28 -9.47 6.17 -12.62
N LYS A 29 -9.35 7.50 -12.64
CA LYS A 29 -8.69 8.21 -11.57
C LYS A 29 -9.50 8.12 -10.29
N PRO A 30 -8.86 7.86 -9.13
CA PRO A 30 -9.52 8.02 -7.85
C PRO A 30 -10.12 9.44 -7.77
N LYS A 31 -11.35 9.56 -7.24
CA LYS A 31 -11.97 10.88 -7.06
C LYS A 31 -11.08 11.71 -6.14
N GLU A 32 -10.61 12.85 -6.64
CA GLU A 32 -9.83 13.77 -5.86
C GLU A 32 -10.63 14.27 -4.66
N SER A 33 -10.01 14.23 -3.48
CA SER A 33 -10.54 14.84 -2.27
C SER A 33 -9.44 15.69 -1.66
N LYS A 34 -9.81 16.71 -0.88
CA LYS A 34 -8.85 17.58 -0.18
C LYS A 34 -7.86 16.82 0.73
N ARG A 35 -8.16 15.55 1.05
CA ARG A 35 -7.36 14.67 1.91
C ARG A 35 -6.55 13.64 1.13
N MET A 36 -6.63 13.65 -0.20
CA MET A 36 -5.94 12.66 -1.01
C MET A 36 -4.51 13.14 -1.29
N SER A 37 -3.52 12.29 -1.00
CA SER A 37 -2.13 12.60 -1.34
C SER A 37 -1.97 12.86 -2.83
N LYS A 38 -1.09 13.80 -3.18
CA LYS A 38 -0.72 14.12 -4.57
C LYS A 38 -0.23 12.88 -5.33
N TYR A 39 0.30 11.88 -4.63
CA TYR A 39 0.78 10.63 -5.24
C TYR A 39 -0.33 9.82 -5.92
N TRP A 40 -1.58 9.90 -5.46
CA TRP A 40 -2.71 9.20 -6.08
C TRP A 40 -2.99 9.63 -7.52
N SER A 41 -2.55 10.82 -7.92
CA SER A 41 -2.61 11.29 -9.31
C SER A 41 -1.79 10.42 -10.27
N LYS A 42 -0.80 9.66 -9.79
CA LYS A 42 0.07 8.77 -10.58
C LYS A 42 -0.46 7.33 -10.70
N PHE A 43 -1.60 7.05 -10.08
CA PHE A 43 -2.22 5.73 -10.09
C PHE A 43 -3.62 5.80 -10.70
N SER A 44 -4.07 4.67 -11.22
CA SER A 44 -5.41 4.47 -11.75
C SER A 44 -6.06 3.27 -11.07
N GLN A 45 -7.31 3.44 -10.68
CA GLN A 45 -8.16 2.39 -10.15
C GLN A 45 -8.66 1.50 -11.29
N ILE A 46 -8.55 0.19 -11.10
CA ILE A 46 -8.99 -0.79 -12.09
C ILE A 46 -10.47 -1.09 -11.90
N TYR A 47 -11.19 -1.10 -13.03
CA TYR A 47 -12.57 -1.52 -13.16
C TYR A 47 -12.67 -2.59 -14.24
N ILE A 48 -13.51 -3.60 -14.02
CA ILE A 48 -13.80 -4.65 -14.99
C ILE A 48 -15.31 -4.72 -15.15
N SER A 49 -15.82 -4.46 -16.36
CA SER A 49 -17.26 -4.35 -16.61
C SER A 49 -17.95 -3.36 -15.66
N ASN A 50 -17.33 -2.20 -15.43
CA ASN A 50 -17.75 -1.15 -14.49
C ASN A 50 -17.73 -1.53 -13.00
N ILE A 51 -17.19 -2.69 -12.64
CA ILE A 51 -17.05 -3.12 -11.24
C ILE A 51 -15.65 -2.76 -10.73
N LYS A 52 -15.60 -1.98 -9.66
CA LYS A 52 -14.35 -1.58 -8.99
C LYS A 52 -13.62 -2.81 -8.45
N GLN A 53 -12.38 -2.99 -8.85
CA GLN A 53 -11.51 -4.06 -8.33
C GLN A 53 -10.72 -3.58 -7.11
N ASP A 54 -10.16 -4.52 -6.35
CA ASP A 54 -9.29 -4.22 -5.21
C ASP A 54 -7.84 -3.99 -5.62
N PHE A 55 -7.61 -3.45 -6.82
CA PHE A 55 -6.26 -3.23 -7.36
C PHE A 55 -6.12 -1.87 -8.04
N ILE A 56 -4.94 -1.29 -7.91
CA ILE A 56 -4.52 -0.07 -8.62
C ILE A 56 -3.29 -0.37 -9.47
N ILE A 57 -3.12 0.41 -10.54
CA ILE A 57 -1.96 0.38 -11.41
C ILE A 57 -1.33 1.76 -11.50
N CYS A 58 0.01 1.81 -11.57
CA CYS A 58 0.74 3.05 -11.86
C CYS A 58 0.57 3.40 -13.35
N ASP A 59 0.31 4.66 -13.68
CA ASP A 59 0.10 5.06 -15.08
C ASP A 59 1.36 4.89 -15.92
N SER A 60 2.54 5.12 -15.32
CA SER A 60 3.82 4.88 -15.99
C SER A 60 4.04 3.39 -16.29
N CYS A 61 3.54 2.50 -15.44
CA CYS A 61 3.62 1.05 -15.64
C CYS A 61 2.61 0.55 -16.68
N LYS A 62 1.50 1.27 -16.87
CA LYS A 62 0.51 0.96 -17.91
C LYS A 62 1.10 1.13 -19.31
N ASN A 63 1.89 2.18 -19.53
CA ASN A 63 2.35 2.58 -20.86
C ASN A 63 3.64 1.89 -21.34
N LYS A 64 4.32 1.11 -20.50
CA LYS A 64 5.49 0.36 -20.95
C LYS A 64 5.04 -0.85 -21.75
N GLU A 65 5.45 -0.89 -23.02
CA GLU A 65 5.45 -2.10 -23.83
C GLU A 65 6.38 -3.12 -23.18
N SER A 66 5.85 -4.33 -23.02
CA SER A 66 6.39 -5.45 -22.26
C SER A 66 7.60 -6.11 -22.95
N ASN A 67 8.67 -5.35 -23.21
CA ASN A 67 9.90 -5.88 -23.82
C ASN A 67 11.04 -6.12 -22.81
N SER A 68 10.83 -5.91 -21.51
CA SER A 68 11.75 -6.41 -20.49
C SER A 68 11.01 -7.29 -19.50
N PHE A 69 11.38 -8.57 -19.49
CA PHE A 69 10.85 -9.62 -18.59
C PHE A 69 11.00 -9.30 -17.08
N ASP A 70 11.72 -8.23 -16.71
CA ASP A 70 12.02 -7.89 -15.30
C ASP A 70 11.28 -6.67 -14.72
N GLN A 71 10.46 -5.95 -15.50
CA GLN A 71 9.63 -4.85 -14.97
C GLN A 71 8.15 -5.24 -14.98
N GLN A 72 7.77 -6.17 -14.09
CA GLN A 72 6.37 -6.53 -13.86
C GLN A 72 5.53 -5.27 -13.66
N ARG A 73 4.41 -5.19 -14.40
CA ARG A 73 3.31 -4.25 -14.14
C ARG A 73 2.77 -4.52 -12.73
N LYS A 74 3.39 -3.94 -11.70
CA LYS A 74 3.05 -4.20 -10.30
C LYS A 74 1.63 -3.70 -10.00
N LEU A 75 0.66 -4.60 -10.11
CA LEU A 75 -0.66 -4.46 -9.51
C LEU A 75 -0.49 -4.39 -8.00
N ASN A 76 -0.84 -3.24 -7.44
CA ASN A 76 -0.86 -3.07 -6.00
C ASN A 76 -2.27 -3.36 -5.52
N HIS A 77 -2.38 -4.22 -4.51
CA HIS A 77 -3.66 -4.49 -3.86
C HIS A 77 -4.12 -3.18 -3.20
N TYR A 78 -5.20 -2.60 -3.71
CA TYR A 78 -5.94 -1.54 -3.07
C TYR A 78 -6.61 -2.14 -1.83
N TYR A 79 -6.05 -1.85 -0.67
CA TYR A 79 -6.50 -2.38 0.59
C TYR A 79 -7.94 -1.91 0.88
N ASN A 80 -8.92 -2.80 0.78
CA ASN A 80 -10.17 -2.63 1.50
C ASN A 80 -10.83 -3.98 1.83
N SER A 81 -11.21 -4.11 3.10
CA SER A 81 -12.04 -5.18 3.70
C SER A 81 -11.46 -6.60 3.79
N THR A 82 -10.67 -6.89 4.83
CA THR A 82 -10.72 -8.23 5.47
C THR A 82 -10.37 -8.29 6.96
N LEU A 83 -10.05 -7.17 7.61
CA LEU A 83 -9.89 -7.16 9.08
C LEU A 83 -11.25 -6.97 9.75
N LYS A 84 -11.79 -8.05 10.32
CA LYS A 84 -13.07 -8.15 11.05
C LYS A 84 -13.13 -7.33 12.36
N SER A 85 -12.12 -6.54 12.70
CA SER A 85 -12.09 -5.69 13.91
C SER A 85 -12.15 -4.19 13.56
N LYS A 86 -13.14 -3.76 12.76
CA LYS A 86 -13.27 -2.36 12.32
C LYS A 86 -13.55 -1.33 13.42
N ASN A 87 -13.68 -1.74 14.68
CA ASN A 87 -14.16 -0.88 15.77
C ASN A 87 -13.13 -0.52 16.84
N LEU A 88 -11.88 -0.98 16.77
CA LEU A 88 -10.89 -0.75 17.82
C LEU A 88 -9.94 0.44 17.58
N VAL A 89 -9.69 0.81 16.31
CA VAL A 89 -8.76 1.90 15.97
C VAL A 89 -9.56 3.12 15.52
N PRO A 90 -9.38 4.30 16.16
CA PRO A 90 -10.02 5.54 15.71
C PRO A 90 -9.72 5.82 14.23
N LYS A 91 -10.75 6.19 13.45
CA LYS A 91 -10.60 6.51 12.02
C LYS A 91 -9.46 7.51 11.72
N PRO A 92 -9.25 8.58 12.51
CA PRO A 92 -8.13 9.49 12.27
C PRO A 92 -6.78 8.80 12.37
N VAL A 93 -6.59 7.92 13.36
CA VAL A 93 -5.36 7.15 13.55
C VAL A 93 -5.13 6.19 12.39
N ASN A 94 -6.16 5.43 12.01
CA ASN A 94 -6.05 4.50 10.89
C ASN A 94 -5.70 5.21 9.57
N ASN A 95 -6.30 6.38 9.32
CA ASN A 95 -6.01 7.17 8.12
C ASN A 95 -4.57 7.70 8.13
N ALA A 96 -4.10 8.22 9.27
CA ALA A 96 -2.74 8.72 9.40
C ALA A 96 -1.71 7.61 9.14
N ILE A 97 -1.86 6.45 9.80
CA ILE A 97 -0.97 5.29 9.59
C ILE A 97 -1.00 4.83 8.13
N SER A 98 -2.19 4.72 7.54
CA SER A 98 -2.32 4.28 6.14
C SER A 98 -1.61 5.24 5.18
N LEU A 99 -1.70 6.55 5.43
CA LEU A 99 -1.03 7.57 4.62
C LEU A 99 0.48 7.48 4.77
N SER A 100 1.00 7.40 6.00
CA SER A 100 2.44 7.27 6.26
C SER A 100 3.04 5.99 5.66
N CYS A 101 2.30 4.88 5.66
CA CYS A 101 2.74 3.65 4.99
C CYS A 101 2.84 3.81 3.46
N VAL A 102 1.92 4.56 2.84
CA VAL A 102 1.98 4.86 1.40
C VAL A 102 3.18 5.76 1.10
N GLU A 103 3.39 6.80 1.92
CA GLU A 103 4.53 7.72 1.79
C GLU A 103 5.85 6.97 1.91
N PHE A 104 6.03 6.18 2.97
CA PHE A 104 7.21 5.32 3.14
C PHE A 104 7.48 4.44 1.92
N VAL A 105 6.47 3.74 1.40
CA VAL A 105 6.64 2.85 0.24
C VAL A 105 7.07 3.64 -1.00
N VAL A 106 6.52 4.84 -1.20
CA VAL A 106 6.80 5.68 -2.36
C VAL A 106 8.17 6.35 -2.25
N GLU A 107 8.49 6.95 -1.10
CA GLU A 107 9.72 7.72 -0.87
C GLU A 107 10.95 6.80 -0.83
N ASP A 108 10.83 5.63 -0.20
CA ASP A 108 11.94 4.68 -0.09
C ASP A 108 11.99 3.66 -1.26
N GLY A 109 11.10 3.81 -2.26
CA GLY A 109 11.04 2.91 -3.41
C GLY A 109 10.78 1.44 -3.04
N ARG A 110 10.05 1.19 -1.94
CA ARG A 110 9.78 -0.16 -1.44
C ARG A 110 8.57 -0.78 -2.14
N THR A 111 8.33 -2.06 -1.86
CA THR A 111 7.12 -2.74 -2.32
C THR A 111 6.05 -2.69 -1.24
N PHE A 112 4.77 -2.55 -1.62
CA PHE A 112 3.66 -2.61 -0.65
C PHE A 112 3.60 -3.93 0.12
N HIS A 113 4.16 -5.01 -0.43
CA HIS A 113 4.24 -6.29 0.26
C HIS A 113 5.15 -6.24 1.50
N LEU A 114 6.13 -5.32 1.54
CA LEU A 114 6.98 -5.09 2.71
C LEU A 114 6.15 -4.80 3.97
N LEU A 115 5.04 -4.06 3.83
CA LEU A 115 4.15 -3.70 4.94
C LEU A 115 3.47 -4.92 5.59
N GLN A 116 3.47 -6.06 4.91
CA GLN A 116 2.93 -7.34 5.41
C GLN A 116 4.04 -8.28 5.91
N GLY A 117 5.31 -7.92 5.72
CA GLY A 117 6.44 -8.73 6.16
C GLY A 117 6.50 -8.82 7.68
N SER A 118 6.78 -10.01 8.21
CA SER A 118 6.85 -10.26 9.66
C SER A 118 7.87 -9.34 10.35
N GLY A 119 9.02 -9.06 9.72
CA GLY A 119 10.03 -8.13 10.22
C GLY A 119 9.49 -6.70 10.36
N PHE A 120 8.81 -6.18 9.34
CA PHE A 120 8.21 -4.83 9.39
C PHE A 120 7.11 -4.74 10.46
N VAL A 121 6.24 -5.74 10.56
CA VAL A 121 5.18 -5.79 11.58
C VAL A 121 5.77 -5.82 12.98
N SER A 122 6.85 -6.59 13.19
CA SER A 122 7.57 -6.65 14.47
C SER A 122 8.19 -5.29 14.84
N LEU A 123 8.86 -4.64 13.88
CA LEU A 123 9.41 -3.29 14.06
C LEU A 123 8.31 -2.29 14.42
N ALA A 124 7.23 -2.25 13.66
CA ALA A 124 6.11 -1.33 13.92
C ALA A 124 5.54 -1.53 15.32
N LYS A 125 5.37 -2.78 15.75
CA LYS A 125 4.92 -3.10 17.12
C LYS A 125 5.89 -2.56 18.18
N GLN A 126 7.19 -2.77 18.01
CA GLN A 126 8.21 -2.27 18.95
C GLN A 126 8.21 -0.74 19.03
N LEU A 127 8.08 -0.04 17.89
CA LEU A 127 7.97 1.42 17.86
C LEU A 127 6.72 1.92 18.59
N PHE A 128 5.57 1.26 18.41
CA PHE A 128 4.35 1.59 19.16
C PHE A 128 4.52 1.33 20.66
N ASP A 129 5.15 0.23 21.04
CA ASP A 129 5.38 -0.09 22.45
C ASP A 129 6.38 0.88 23.10
N ALA A 130 7.44 1.25 22.40
CA ALA A 130 8.38 2.29 22.84
C ALA A 130 7.68 3.65 22.98
N GLY A 131 6.81 4.01 22.03
CA GLY A 131 6.02 5.24 22.08
C GLY A 131 5.09 5.34 23.30
N LYS A 132 4.63 4.21 23.85
CA LYS A 132 3.85 4.20 25.11
C LYS A 132 4.69 4.53 26.34
N LEU A 133 6.01 4.35 26.27
CA LEU A 133 6.94 4.63 27.36
C LEU A 133 7.40 6.10 27.36
N ILE A 134 7.29 6.77 26.20
CA ILE A 134 7.65 8.18 26.06
C ILE A 134 6.52 9.02 26.67
N SER A 135 6.85 9.76 27.74
CA SER A 135 5.93 10.69 28.39
C SER A 135 5.56 11.82 27.43
N SER A 136 4.30 12.29 27.49
CA SER A 136 3.84 13.45 26.72
C SER A 136 4.55 14.77 27.06
N SER A 137 5.42 14.77 28.08
CA SER A 137 6.23 15.91 28.49
C SER A 137 7.62 15.97 27.85
N ILE A 138 8.02 14.93 27.11
CA ILE A 138 9.33 14.86 26.45
C ILE A 138 9.10 14.94 24.95
N ASP A 139 9.65 15.99 24.34
CA ASP A 139 9.73 16.10 22.89
C ASP A 139 10.91 15.24 22.43
N VAL A 140 10.61 14.16 21.72
CA VAL A 140 11.60 13.20 21.23
C VAL A 140 11.61 13.27 19.72
N ASP A 141 12.77 13.61 19.14
CA ASP A 141 12.96 13.49 17.70
C ASP A 141 13.06 12.00 17.34
N VAL A 142 12.29 11.57 16.34
CA VAL A 142 12.33 10.20 15.83
C VAL A 142 13.73 9.85 15.32
N GLN A 143 14.49 10.81 14.81
CA GLN A 143 15.86 10.58 14.36
C GLN A 143 16.80 10.17 15.50
N ASP A 144 16.55 10.62 16.73
CA ASP A 144 17.35 10.24 17.90
C ASP A 144 17.03 8.81 18.38
N LEU A 145 15.87 8.27 17.99
CA LEU A 145 15.44 6.91 18.33
C LEU A 145 15.91 5.86 17.32
N LEU A 146 16.19 6.27 16.08
CA LEU A 146 16.57 5.35 15.03
C LEU A 146 18.07 5.09 15.10
N PRO A 147 18.50 3.81 15.15
CA PRO A 147 19.91 3.50 15.13
C PRO A 147 20.52 3.87 13.78
N ASP A 148 21.74 4.41 13.80
CA ASP A 148 22.53 4.61 12.59
C ASP A 148 22.71 3.26 11.85
N PRO A 149 22.70 3.24 10.50
CA PRO A 149 22.87 2.01 9.73
C PRO A 149 24.12 1.20 10.11
N THR A 150 25.21 1.86 10.50
CA THR A 150 26.44 1.18 10.95
C THR A 150 26.25 0.47 12.29
N ALA A 151 25.46 1.04 13.19
CA ALA A 151 25.14 0.41 14.47
C ALA A 151 24.34 -0.89 14.27
N VAL A 152 23.37 -0.90 13.34
CA VAL A 152 22.57 -2.09 13.03
C VAL A 152 23.42 -3.23 12.47
N THR A 153 24.42 -2.91 11.65
CA THR A 153 25.30 -3.90 11.00
C THR A 153 26.11 -4.71 12.03
N ASN A 154 26.47 -4.10 13.16
CA ASN A 154 27.21 -4.76 14.24
C ASN A 154 26.38 -5.82 14.97
N PHE A 155 25.05 -5.70 14.99
CA PHE A 155 24.16 -6.69 15.61
C PHE A 155 23.92 -7.93 14.73
N TYR A 156 24.18 -7.83 13.43
CA TYR A 156 24.00 -8.93 12.46
C TYR A 156 25.28 -9.74 12.21
N SER A 157 26.42 -9.30 12.74
CA SER A 157 27.73 -9.93 12.51
C SER A 157 28.06 -11.07 13.50
N ILE A 158 27.03 -11.70 14.09
CA ILE A 158 27.15 -12.79 15.08
C ILE A 158 26.70 -14.10 14.44
#